data_AF-A0A8J8GZ44-F1
#
_entry.id   AF-A0A8J8GZ44-F1
#
_cell.length_a   1.000
_cell.length_b   1.000
_cell.length_c   1.000
_cell.angle_alpha   90.00
_cell.angle_beta   90.00
_cell.angle_gamma   90.00
#
_symmetry.space_group_name_H-M   'P 1'
#
loop_
_entity.id
_entity.type
_entity.pdbx_description
1 polymer ?
#
loop_
_entity_poly.entity_id
_entity_poly.type
_entity_poly.pdbx_seq_one_letter_code
_entity_poly.pdbx_strand_id
1 'polypeptide(L)'
;MKLMYCAHCQDIVRLFPEKRSCKCGKSWGHYLEDNATTVQTWPGLSIGIANPDFAAAHQTFAAEPNAFTPVLTMRAWINPASEPDVKFVQGEEIERDPSGTESISST
;
A
#
# COMPACT_ATOMS: atom_id res chain seq x y z
N MET A 1 7.70 5.88 3.13
CA MET A 1 6.49 6.09 2.31
C MET A 1 5.48 5.00 2.66
N LYS A 2 4.18 5.32 2.74
CA LYS A 2 3.12 4.32 2.93
C LYS A 2 2.27 4.19 1.67
N LEU A 3 1.95 2.95 1.31
CA LEU A 3 0.98 2.62 0.26
C LEU A 3 -0.27 2.04 0.91
N MET A 4 -1.42 2.27 0.30
CA MET A 4 -2.69 1.66 0.67
C MET A 4 -3.09 0.65 -0.39
N TYR A 5 -3.37 -0.58 0.02
CA TYR A 5 -3.96 -1.62 -0.81
C TYR A 5 -5.48 -1.66 -0.61
N CYS A 6 -6.23 -1.68 -1.71
CA CYS A 6 -7.69 -1.81 -1.72
C CYS A 6 -8.10 -3.27 -1.83
N ALA A 7 -8.79 -3.80 -0.83
CA ALA A 7 -9.25 -5.19 -0.84
C ALA A 7 -10.41 -5.46 -1.82
N HIS A 8 -11.06 -4.42 -2.38
CA HIS A 8 -12.15 -4.57 -3.33
C HIS A 8 -11.70 -4.72 -4.78
N CYS A 9 -10.62 -4.02 -5.17
CA CYS A 9 -10.20 -3.95 -6.57
C CYS A 9 -8.70 -4.19 -6.78
N GLN A 10 -7.99 -4.55 -5.71
CA GLN A 10 -6.58 -4.91 -5.66
C GLN A 10 -5.61 -3.80 -6.08
N ASP A 11 -6.09 -2.55 -6.11
CA ASP A 11 -5.29 -1.38 -6.43
C ASP A 11 -4.39 -0.98 -5.27
N ILE A 12 -3.20 -0.45 -5.60
CA ILE A 12 -2.20 0.01 -4.64
C ILE A 12 -1.95 1.50 -4.90
N VAL A 13 -2.26 2.32 -3.90
CA VAL A 13 -2.22 3.77 -3.99
C VAL A 13 -1.18 4.33 -3.05
N ARG A 14 -0.27 5.15 -3.56
CA ARG A 14 0.62 5.96 -2.73
C ARG A 14 -0.18 7.05 -2.01
N LEU A 15 0.00 7.18 -0.70
CA LEU A 15 -0.62 8.22 0.10
C LEU A 15 0.18 9.53 0.07
N PHE A 16 -0.55 10.64 0.19
CA PHE A 16 -0.07 12.02 0.28
C PHE A 16 -0.86 12.74 1.40
N PRO A 17 -0.49 13.97 1.77
CA PRO A 17 -1.33 14.79 2.65
C PRO A 17 -2.75 15.00 2.08
N GLU A 18 -2.89 15.09 0.76
CA GLU A 18 -4.19 15.10 0.11
C GLU A 18 -4.80 13.70 0.07
N LYS A 19 -6.13 13.63 0.22
CA LYS A 19 -6.89 12.39 0.11
C LYS A 19 -6.66 11.71 -1.24
N ARG A 20 -6.24 10.45 -1.19
CA ARG A 20 -6.08 9.57 -2.36
C ARG A 20 -7.06 8.41 -2.24
N SER A 21 -7.59 7.97 -3.38
CA SER A 21 -8.52 6.85 -3.46
C SER A 21 -8.04 5.86 -4.51
N CYS A 22 -8.43 4.59 -4.35
CA CYS A 22 -8.20 3.56 -5.36
C CYS A 22 -9.10 3.77 -6.60
N LYS A 23 -8.83 3.00 -7.66
CA LYS A 23 -9.58 3.03 -8.92
C LYS A 23 -11.09 2.79 -8.77
N CYS A 24 -11.52 2.02 -7.77
CA CYS A 24 -12.95 1.78 -7.52
C CYS A 24 -13.59 2.78 -6.54
N GLY A 25 -12.80 3.68 -5.94
CA GLY A 25 -13.27 4.67 -4.97
C GLY A 25 -13.59 4.14 -3.56
N LYS A 26 -13.71 2.82 -3.39
CA LYS A 26 -14.14 2.18 -2.12
C LYS A 26 -13.11 2.26 -1.00
N SER A 27 -11.83 2.41 -1.33
CA SER A 27 -10.75 2.62 -0.36
C SER A 27 -10.05 3.95 -0.57
N TRP A 28 -9.73 4.63 0.52
CA TRP A 28 -9.03 5.90 0.50
C TRP A 28 -8.13 6.09 1.73
N GLY A 29 -7.15 6.98 1.61
CA GLY A 29 -6.28 7.39 2.71
C GLY A 29 -5.56 8.71 2.47
N HIS A 30 -4.93 9.23 3.53
CA HIS A 30 -4.01 10.37 3.48
C HIS A 30 -3.11 10.40 4.73
N TYR A 31 -2.05 11.20 4.66
CA TYR A 31 -1.25 11.57 5.83
C TYR A 31 -1.96 12.62 6.68
N LEU A 32 -1.82 12.51 8.00
CA LEU A 32 -2.19 13.57 8.94
C LEU A 32 -1.14 14.70 8.90
N GLU A 33 -1.41 15.79 9.64
CA GLU A 33 -0.56 17.00 9.68
C GLU A 33 0.88 16.73 10.12
N ASP A 34 1.12 15.64 10.86
CA ASP A 34 2.47 15.21 11.29
C ASP A 34 3.33 14.63 10.15
N ASN A 35 2.76 14.45 8.95
CA ASN A 35 3.39 13.84 7.77
C ASN A 35 3.99 12.43 8.02
N ALA A 36 3.57 11.77 9.10
CA ALA A 36 4.07 10.46 9.52
C ALA A 36 2.92 9.47 9.66
N THR A 37 1.85 9.88 10.34
CA THR A 37 0.66 9.07 10.57
C THR A 37 -0.24 9.11 9.36
N THR A 38 -0.79 7.95 8.96
CA THR A 38 -1.81 7.88 7.92
C THR A 38 -3.16 7.46 8.48
N VAL A 39 -4.23 8.02 7.93
CA VAL A 39 -5.58 7.50 8.09
C VAL A 39 -6.03 6.85 6.78
N GLN A 40 -6.64 5.67 6.86
CA GLN A 40 -7.12 4.95 5.69
C GLN A 40 -8.29 4.02 6.02
N THR A 41 -9.07 3.66 5.02
CA THR A 41 -10.26 2.80 5.19
C THR A 41 -9.93 1.32 5.41
N TRP A 42 -10.71 0.67 6.25
CA TRP A 42 -10.85 -0.78 6.37
C TRP A 42 -12.07 -1.27 5.56
N PRO A 43 -12.06 -2.44 4.91
CA PRO A 43 -10.98 -3.40 4.77
C PRO A 43 -10.01 -2.98 3.64
N GLY A 44 -8.86 -2.49 4.06
CA GLY A 44 -7.72 -2.11 3.23
C GLY A 44 -6.45 -2.37 4.04
N LEU A 45 -5.30 -2.44 3.37
CA LEU A 45 -4.02 -2.72 4.04
C LEU A 45 -3.06 -1.56 3.86
N SER A 46 -2.27 -1.26 4.89
CA SER A 46 -1.11 -0.38 4.74
C SER A 46 0.10 -1.20 4.34
N ILE A 47 0.88 -0.74 3.38
CA ILE A 47 2.15 -1.34 2.98
C ILE A 47 3.27 -0.34 3.25
N GLY A 48 4.24 -0.76 4.06
CA GLY A 48 5.51 -0.06 4.26
C GLY A 48 6.57 -0.54 3.28
N ILE A 49 7.45 0.37 2.84
CA ILE A 49 8.67 0.04 2.08
C ILE A 49 9.87 0.49 2.90
N ALA A 50 10.89 -0.38 3.01
CA ALA A 50 12.13 -0.05 3.70
C ALA A 50 12.92 0.98 2.89
N ASN A 51 13.01 2.21 3.41
CA ASN A 51 13.85 3.25 2.81
C ASN A 51 15.32 2.82 2.62
N PRO A 52 15.98 2.12 3.58
CA PRO A 52 17.36 1.68 3.39
C PRO A 52 17.53 0.72 2.21
N ASP A 53 16.60 -0.22 2.02
CA ASP A 53 16.63 -1.16 0.90
C ASP A 53 16.48 -0.42 -0.43
N PHE A 54 15.55 0.53 -0.51
CA PHE A 54 15.39 1.35 -1.71
C PHE A 54 16.64 2.20 -2.01
N ALA A 55 17.26 2.78 -0.98
CA ALA A 55 18.47 3.57 -1.14
C ALA A 55 19.63 2.73 -1.70
N ALA A 56 19.81 1.51 -1.18
CA ALA A 56 20.81 0.57 -1.70
C ALA A 56 20.50 0.17 -3.16
N ALA A 57 19.26 -0.24 -3.44
CA ALA A 57 18.83 -0.59 -4.79
C ALA A 57 19.05 0.55 -5.80
N HIS A 58 18.71 1.78 -5.41
CA HIS A 58 18.88 2.97 -6.25
C HIS A 58 20.35 3.26 -6.56
N GLN A 59 21.23 3.20 -5.56
CA GLN A 59 22.68 3.41 -5.76
C GLN A 59 23.27 2.34 -6.69
N THR A 60 22.87 1.08 -6.51
CA THR A 60 23.33 -0.02 -7.36
C THR A 60 22.82 0.12 -8.79
N PHE A 61 21.55 0.47 -8.99
CA PHE A 61 21.01 0.74 -10.32
C PHE A 61 21.73 1.90 -11.03
N ALA A 62 22.03 2.98 -10.29
CA ALA A 62 22.73 4.14 -10.85
C ALA A 62 24.17 3.81 -11.29
N ALA A 63 24.84 2.90 -10.59
CA ALA A 63 26.19 2.45 -10.94
C ALA A 63 26.19 1.45 -12.12
N GLU A 64 25.23 0.52 -12.14
CA GLU A 64 25.21 -0.61 -13.08
C GLU A 64 23.78 -0.89 -13.62
N PRO A 65 23.22 0.00 -14.47
CA PRO A 65 21.80 -0.05 -14.86
C PRO A 65 21.41 -1.28 -15.70
N ASN A 66 22.38 -2.00 -16.26
CA ASN A 66 22.16 -3.16 -17.13
C ASN A 66 22.51 -4.50 -16.45
N ALA A 67 22.87 -4.50 -15.15
CA ALA A 67 23.25 -5.70 -14.41
C ALA A 67 22.15 -6.10 -13.42
N PHE A 68 21.84 -7.40 -13.37
CA PHE A 68 20.97 -7.93 -12.31
C PHE A 68 21.77 -8.22 -11.05
N THR A 69 21.25 -7.81 -9.90
CA THR A 69 21.81 -8.12 -8.58
C THR A 69 20.69 -8.20 -7.54
N PRO A 70 20.78 -9.09 -6.54
CA PRO A 70 19.81 -9.16 -5.45
C PRO A 70 19.63 -7.83 -4.70
N VAL A 71 20.61 -6.94 -4.74
CA VAL A 71 20.53 -5.59 -4.14
C VAL A 71 19.46 -4.72 -4.84
N LEU A 72 19.09 -5.02 -6.08
CA LEU A 72 17.98 -4.34 -6.80
C LEU A 72 16.58 -4.75 -6.30
N THR A 73 16.50 -5.45 -5.17
CA THR A 73 15.23 -5.81 -4.52
C THR A 73 14.97 -4.89 -3.33
N MET A 74 13.69 -4.65 -3.03
CA MET A 74 13.27 -3.86 -1.87
C MET A 74 12.24 -4.64 -1.06
N ARG A 75 12.39 -4.70 0.26
CA ARG A 75 11.39 -5.31 1.13
C ARG A 75 10.19 -4.38 1.31
N ALA A 76 9.01 -4.98 1.22
CA ALA A 76 7.75 -4.39 1.62
C ALA A 76 7.08 -5.29 2.67
N TRP A 77 6.29 -4.68 3.57
CA TRP A 77 5.52 -5.42 4.58
C TRP A 77 4.15 -4.78 4.76
N ILE A 78 3.19 -5.59 5.22
CA ILE A 78 1.90 -5.09 5.67
C ILE A 78 2.09 -4.52 7.07
N ASN A 79 1.73 -3.25 7.29
CA ASN A 79 1.75 -2.71 8.66
C ASN A 79 0.61 -3.36 9.46
N PRO A 80 0.91 -3.93 10.64
CA PRO A 80 -0.11 -4.53 11.48
C PRO A 80 -1.10 -3.46 11.96
N ALA A 81 -2.31 -3.88 12.37
CA ALA A 81 -3.28 -2.97 12.97
C ALA A 81 -2.78 -2.32 14.28
N SER A 82 -1.75 -2.89 14.90
CA SER A 82 -1.08 -2.34 16.07
C SER A 82 -0.03 -1.27 15.74
N GLU A 83 0.24 -1.00 14.47
CA GLU A 83 1.20 0.02 14.06
C GLU A 83 0.69 1.42 14.47
N PRO A 84 1.39 2.15 15.34
CA PRO A 84 0.92 3.43 15.88
C PRO A 84 0.70 4.52 14.82
N ASP A 85 1.43 4.45 13.70
CA ASP A 85 1.39 5.45 12.64
C ASP A 85 0.43 5.08 11.48
N VAL A 86 -0.43 4.08 11.69
CA VAL A 86 -1.51 3.68 10.77
C VAL A 86 -2.84 3.62 11.51
N LYS A 87 -3.76 4.50 11.15
CA LYS A 87 -5.12 4.54 11.69
C LYS A 87 -6.11 4.04 10.65
N PHE A 88 -6.87 3.01 11.02
CA PHE A 88 -7.96 2.51 10.20
C PHE A 88 -9.29 3.13 10.60
N VAL A 89 -10.06 3.57 9.61
CA VAL A 89 -11.47 4.00 9.75
C VAL A 89 -12.37 3.04 8.98
N GLN A 90 -13.64 2.96 9.36
CA GLN A 90 -14.58 2.11 8.66
C GLN A 90 -14.76 2.56 7.19
N GLY A 91 -14.62 1.62 6.26
CA GLY A 91 -14.91 1.78 4.84
C GLY A 91 -16.03 0.85 4.39
N GLU A 92 -16.10 0.60 3.09
CA GLU A 92 -17.10 -0.29 2.49
C GLU A 92 -16.83 -1.76 2.81
N GLU A 93 -17.88 -2.55 3.05
CA GLU A 93 -17.71 -3.98 3.27
C GLU A 93 -17.34 -4.72 1.98
N ILE A 94 -16.53 -5.78 2.09
CA ILE A 94 -16.30 -6.68 0.96
C ILE A 94 -17.52 -7.58 0.84
N GLU A 95 -18.21 -7.49 -0.29
CA GLU A 95 -19.21 -8.49 -0.68
C GLU A 95 -18.51 -9.85 -0.75
N ARG A 96 -18.74 -10.69 0.25
CA ARG A 96 -18.27 -12.07 0.23
C ARG A 96 -19.22 -12.85 -0.66
N ASP A 97 -18.70 -13.44 -1.73
CA ASP A 97 -19.43 -14.48 -2.45
C ASP A 97 -19.75 -15.61 -1.45
N PRO A 98 -21.03 -15.93 -1.18
CA PRO A 98 -21.40 -17.02 -0.29
C PRO A 98 -20.85 -18.40 -0.72
N SER A 99 -20.34 -18.51 -1.95
CA SER A 99 -19.67 -19.73 -2.46
C SER A 99 -18.22 -19.90 -2.00
N GLY A 100 -17.59 -18.87 -1.42
CA GLY A 100 -16.17 -18.89 -1.05
C GLY A 100 -15.20 -18.84 -2.24
N THR A 101 -15.70 -18.56 -3.44
CA THR A 101 -14.87 -18.43 -4.65
C THR A 101 -14.61 -16.95 -4.92
N GLU A 102 -13.36 -16.51 -4.84
CA GLU A 102 -12.98 -15.16 -5.28
C GLU A 102 -13.21 -15.05 -6.80
N SER A 103 -14.31 -14.43 -7.20
CA SER A 103 -14.55 -14.10 -8.61
C SER A 103 -13.80 -12.81 -8.96
N ILE A 104 -12.61 -12.98 -9.55
CA ILE A 104 -11.92 -11.88 -10.22
C ILE A 104 -12.67 -11.60 -11.52
N SER A 105 -13.60 -10.64 -11.48
CA SER A 105 -14.25 -10.12 -12.69
C SER A 105 -13.19 -9.37 -13.51
N SER A 106 -12.74 -10.02 -14.59
CA SER A 106 -11.83 -9.44 -15.57
C SER A 106 -12.68 -8.67 -16.58
N THR A 107 -12.55 -7.35 -16.62
CA THR A 107 -12.99 -6.52 -17.77
C THR A 107 -11.78 -5.79 -18.34
#